data_AF-A0A977KDG5-F1
#
_entry.id   AF-A0A977KDG5-F1
#
_cell.length_a   1.000
_cell.length_b   1.000
_cell.length_c   1.000
_cell.angle_alpha   90.00
_cell.angle_beta   90.00
_cell.angle_gamma   90.00
#
_symmetry.space_group_name_H-M   'P 1'
#
loop_
_entity.id
_entity.type
_entity.pdbx_description
1 polymer ?
#
loop_
_entity_poly.entity_id
_entity_poly.type
_entity_poly.pdbx_seq_one_letter_code
_entity_poly.pdbx_strand_id
1 'polypeptide(L)'
;MKSFICGQHRVLFIEGEDCNLVLIDVYSKGKGGETILESEEVKVTERKEEGGSIIGIEVEGKEDIFVKLCINREIDEKEAKELLLEAWKKLGLTLPREVECSEEQLLP
;
A
#
# COMPACT_ATOMS: atom_id res chain seq x y z
N MET A 1 6.80 -12.98 5.44
CA MET A 1 6.29 -11.83 4.65
C MET A 1 5.30 -12.39 3.64
N LYS A 2 4.08 -11.85 3.62
CA LYS A 2 3.06 -12.18 2.61
C LYS A 2 2.83 -10.97 1.72
N SER A 3 2.46 -11.22 0.47
CA SER A 3 2.15 -10.20 -0.53
C SER A 3 0.81 -10.54 -1.15
N PHE A 4 -0.08 -9.56 -1.27
CA PHE A 4 -1.36 -9.71 -1.96
C PHE A 4 -1.42 -8.70 -3.10
N ILE A 5 -1.81 -9.16 -4.30
CA ILE A 5 -2.07 -8.31 -5.45
C ILE A 5 -3.57 -8.09 -5.55
N CYS A 6 -3.99 -6.83 -5.46
CA CYS A 6 -5.36 -6.37 -5.46
C CYS A 6 -5.63 -5.47 -6.69
N GLY A 7 -5.94 -6.07 -7.83
CA GLY A 7 -5.95 -5.37 -9.12
C GLY A 7 -4.53 -4.91 -9.51
N GLN A 8 -4.29 -3.60 -9.51
CA GLN A 8 -2.96 -3.01 -9.77
C GLN A 8 -2.22 -2.62 -8.48
N HIS A 9 -2.82 -2.88 -7.32
CA HIS A 9 -2.29 -2.48 -6.02
C HIS A 9 -1.71 -3.67 -5.28
N ARG A 10 -0.78 -3.40 -4.36
CA ARG A 10 -0.13 -4.38 -3.52
C ARG A 10 -0.40 -4.10 -2.05
N VAL A 11 -0.72 -5.16 -1.31
CA VAL A 11 -0.80 -5.18 0.15
C VAL A 11 0.30 -6.10 0.66
N LEU A 12 1.29 -5.53 1.34
CA LEU A 12 2.42 -6.25 1.93
C LEU A 12 2.16 -6.45 3.42
N PHE A 13 2.27 -7.68 3.89
CA PHE A 13 2.17 -8.04 5.29
C PHE A 13 3.54 -8.54 5.80
N ILE A 14 4.06 -7.86 6.81
CA ILE A 14 5.38 -8.10 7.39
C ILE A 14 5.19 -8.36 8.88
N GLU A 15 5.52 -9.56 9.34
CA GLU A 15 5.49 -9.91 10.75
C GLU A 15 6.58 -9.14 11.51
N GLY A 16 6.23 -8.61 12.68
CA GLY A 16 7.15 -7.88 13.56
C GLY A 16 6.95 -8.30 15.01
N GLU A 17 7.95 -8.01 15.86
CA GLU A 17 7.92 -8.43 17.28
C GLU A 17 6.82 -7.73 18.09
N ASP A 18 6.61 -6.43 17.85
CA ASP A 18 5.62 -5.61 18.58
C ASP A 18 4.27 -5.51 17.85
N CYS A 19 4.29 -5.43 16.52
CA CYS A 19 3.11 -5.57 15.68
C CYS A 19 3.47 -5.97 14.26
N ASN A 20 2.50 -6.55 13.56
CA ASN A 20 2.63 -6.84 12.14
C ASN A 20 2.36 -5.56 11.35
N LEU A 21 3.23 -5.29 10.39
CA LEU A 21 3.12 -4.15 9.52
C LEU A 21 2.37 -4.53 8.25
N VAL A 22 1.36 -3.72 7.92
CA VAL A 22 0.75 -3.74 6.59
C VAL A 22 1.14 -2.48 5.84
N LEU A 23 1.72 -2.64 4.65
CA LEU A 23 2.01 -1.56 3.71
C LEU A 23 1.13 -1.72 2.48
N ILE A 24 0.37 -0.69 2.16
CA ILE A 24 -0.59 -0.69 1.07
C ILE A 24 -0.16 0.39 0.09
N ASP A 25 0.13 0.02 -1.16
CA ASP A 25 0.34 1.03 -2.19
C ASP A 25 -0.99 1.58 -2.71
N VAL A 26 -1.09 2.91 -2.80
CA VAL A 26 -2.29 3.61 -3.24
C VAL A 26 -1.88 4.75 -4.15
N TYR A 27 -1.53 4.42 -5.40
CA TYR A 27 -1.11 5.42 -6.39
C TYR A 27 -2.21 6.44 -6.68
N SER A 28 -1.88 7.73 -6.58
CA SER A 28 -2.75 8.80 -7.09
C SER A 28 -1.99 9.93 -7.78
N LYS A 29 -1.33 9.65 -8.92
CA LYS A 29 -1.24 10.61 -10.03
C LYS A 29 -0.78 9.95 -11.33
N GLY A 30 -1.65 10.03 -12.35
CA GLY A 30 -1.27 9.92 -13.76
C GLY A 30 -0.96 8.53 -14.29
N LYS A 31 -2.01 7.78 -14.68
CA LYS A 31 -2.03 6.71 -15.69
C LYS A 31 -0.80 5.80 -15.82
N GLY A 32 -0.97 4.56 -15.35
CA GLY A 32 -0.44 3.38 -16.04
C GLY A 32 1.03 3.06 -15.76
N GLY A 33 1.29 2.48 -14.59
CA GLY A 33 2.25 1.38 -14.41
C GLY A 33 3.55 1.41 -15.20
N GLU A 34 4.30 2.51 -15.16
CA GLU A 34 5.68 2.52 -15.66
C GLU A 34 6.67 2.71 -14.50
N THR A 35 7.32 1.61 -14.15
CA THR A 35 8.52 1.56 -13.32
C THR A 35 9.62 2.38 -13.99
N ILE A 36 10.07 3.46 -13.34
CA ILE A 36 11.30 4.15 -13.76
C ILE A 36 12.03 4.55 -12.47
N LEU A 37 13.10 3.82 -12.17
CA LEU A 37 14.06 4.14 -11.12
C LEU A 37 15.36 4.58 -11.80
N GLU A 38 15.56 5.88 -12.03
CA GLU A 38 16.88 6.47 -12.32
C GLU A 38 16.94 7.95 -11.88
N SER A 39 16.91 8.25 -10.56
CA SER A 39 17.27 9.60 -10.06
C SER A 39 17.46 9.70 -8.54
N GLU A 40 18.24 10.71 -8.16
CA GLU A 40 18.88 10.92 -6.85
C GLU A 40 18.07 11.78 -5.84
N GLU A 41 17.00 12.48 -6.24
CA GLU A 41 16.22 13.33 -5.30
C GLU A 41 14.87 12.70 -4.93
N VAL A 42 14.86 11.97 -3.81
CA VAL A 42 13.65 11.41 -3.18
C VAL A 42 13.14 12.35 -2.10
N LYS A 43 11.91 12.87 -2.24
CA LYS A 43 11.21 13.58 -1.15
C LYS A 43 10.24 12.65 -0.45
N VAL A 44 10.32 12.56 0.87
CA VAL A 44 9.42 11.75 1.69
C VAL A 44 8.59 12.67 2.58
N THR A 45 7.28 12.49 2.57
CA THR A 45 6.33 13.13 3.48
C THR A 45 5.60 12.07 4.28
N GLU A 46 5.36 12.31 5.58
CA GLU A 46 4.60 11.39 6.43
C GLU A 46 3.52 12.16 7.20
N ARG A 47 2.30 11.61 7.20
CA ARG A 47 1.18 12.06 8.02
C ARG A 47 0.72 10.91 8.92
N LYS A 48 0.78 11.11 10.24
CA LYS A 48 0.26 10.14 11.21
C LYS A 48 -1.24 10.31 11.38
N GLU A 49 -1.96 9.20 11.46
CA GLU A 49 -3.41 9.15 11.69
C GLU A 49 -3.75 8.06 12.71
N GLU A 50 -5.00 8.05 13.19
CA GLU A 50 -5.48 6.95 14.03
C GLU A 50 -5.42 5.62 13.25
N GLY A 51 -4.73 4.64 13.83
CA GLY A 51 -4.55 3.31 13.24
C GLY A 51 -3.47 3.18 12.16
N GLY A 52 -2.70 4.23 11.84
CA GLY A 52 -1.63 4.13 10.84
C GLY A 52 -0.92 5.43 10.45
N SER A 53 -0.12 5.39 9.40
CA SER A 53 0.44 6.59 8.76
C SER A 53 0.31 6.53 7.24
N ILE A 54 0.24 7.71 6.62
CA ILE A 54 0.24 7.91 5.18
C ILE A 54 1.60 8.46 4.81
N ILE A 55 2.27 7.80 3.88
CA ILE A 55 3.63 8.11 3.45
C ILE A 55 3.57 8.45 1.97
N GLY A 56 3.93 9.68 1.60
CA GLY A 56 4.11 10.10 0.22
C GLY A 56 5.59 10.12 -0.14
N ILE A 57 5.96 9.49 -1.25
CA ILE A 57 7.32 9.44 -1.79
C ILE A 57 7.28 10.07 -3.19
N GLU A 58 7.98 11.19 -3.38
CA GLU A 58 8.11 11.86 -4.67
C GLU A 58 9.52 11.63 -5.23
N VAL A 59 9.61 11.10 -6.44
CA VAL A 59 10.86 10.87 -7.19
C VAL A 59 10.66 11.34 -8.63
N GLU A 60 11.44 12.31 -9.09
CA GLU A 60 11.35 12.88 -10.46
C GLU A 60 9.96 13.36 -10.90
N GLY A 61 9.15 13.86 -9.96
CA GLY A 61 7.77 14.28 -10.25
C GLY A 61 6.77 13.14 -10.38
N LYS A 62 7.18 11.89 -10.15
CA LYS A 62 6.29 10.77 -9.81
C LYS A 62 6.05 10.78 -8.30
N GLU A 63 4.81 10.51 -7.89
CA GLU A 63 4.40 10.49 -6.49
C GLU A 63 3.72 9.16 -6.17
N ASP A 64 4.33 8.39 -5.27
CA ASP A 64 3.81 7.15 -4.74
C ASP A 64 3.29 7.39 -3.33
N ILE A 65 2.06 6.96 -3.05
CA ILE A 65 1.45 7.10 -1.73
C ILE A 65 1.24 5.71 -1.15
N PHE A 66 1.67 5.55 0.10
CA PHE A 66 1.54 4.32 0.86
C PHE A 66 0.71 4.57 2.11
N VAL A 67 -0.09 3.58 2.50
CA VAL A 67 -0.73 3.54 3.81
C VAL A 67 -0.10 2.43 4.63
N LYS A 68 0.45 2.82 5.78
CA LYS A 68 1.12 1.95 6.74
C LYS A 68 0.20 1.72 7.92
N LEU A 69 -0.16 0.47 8.19
CA LEU A 69 -1.02 0.06 9.31
C LEU A 69 -0.26 -0.91 10.22
N CYS A 70 -0.59 -0.89 11.50
CA CYS A 70 -0.03 -1.79 12.52
C CYS A 70 -1.18 -2.68 13.02
N ILE A 71 -1.05 -4.00 12.81
CA ILE A 71 -2.07 -4.98 13.15
C ILE A 71 -1.46 -6.13 13.96
N ASN A 72 -2.24 -6.75 14.84
CA ASN A 72 -1.74 -7.81 15.74
C ASN A 72 -2.23 -9.21 15.38
N ARG A 73 -2.48 -9.42 14.09
CA ARG A 73 -2.98 -10.69 13.53
C ARG A 73 -2.42 -10.89 12.13
N GLU A 74 -2.42 -12.14 11.68
CA GLU A 74 -2.24 -12.43 10.26
C GLU A 74 -3.45 -11.94 9.46
N ILE A 75 -3.25 -11.75 8.15
CA ILE A 75 -4.31 -11.39 7.21
C ILE A 75 -4.41 -12.40 6.07
N ASP A 76 -5.60 -12.54 5.54
CA ASP A 76 -5.90 -13.31 4.32
C ASP A 76 -6.24 -12.38 3.13
N GLU A 77 -6.60 -12.97 1.99
CA GLU A 77 -6.95 -12.23 0.76
C GLU A 77 -8.16 -11.30 0.95
N LYS A 78 -9.13 -11.71 1.77
CA LYS A 78 -10.33 -10.92 2.05
C LYS A 78 -9.97 -9.72 2.91
N GLU A 79 -9.15 -9.90 3.93
CA GLU A 79 -8.68 -8.83 4.79
C GLU A 79 -7.75 -7.87 4.05
N ALA A 80 -6.89 -8.38 3.16
CA ALA A 80 -6.06 -7.54 2.29
C ALA A 80 -6.93 -6.59 1.43
N LYS A 81 -8.03 -7.10 0.87
CA LYS A 81 -9.02 -6.27 0.15
C LYS A 81 -9.65 -5.21 1.05
N GLU A 82 -10.10 -5.58 2.24
CA GLU A 82 -10.74 -4.65 3.17
C GLU A 82 -9.78 -3.52 3.59
N LEU A 83 -8.52 -3.87 3.86
CA LEU A 83 -7.47 -2.91 4.22
C LEU A 83 -7.15 -1.95 3.07
N LEU A 84 -7.10 -2.43 1.82
CA LEU A 84 -6.94 -1.55 0.64
C LEU A 84 -8.09 -0.55 0.52
N LEU A 85 -9.33 -1.00 0.69
CA LEU A 85 -10.50 -0.12 0.65
C LEU A 85 -10.48 0.90 1.80
N GLU A 86 -10.02 0.51 2.98
CA GLU A 86 -9.81 1.43 4.10
C GLU A 86 -8.76 2.50 3.77
N ALA A 87 -7.63 2.10 3.17
CA ALA A 87 -6.57 3.01 2.75
C ALA A 87 -7.08 4.07 1.77
N TRP A 88 -7.88 3.68 0.77
CA TRP A 88 -8.49 4.61 -0.18
C TRP A 88 -9.44 5.59 0.50
N LYS A 89 -10.24 5.10 1.47
CA LYS A 89 -11.13 5.93 2.26
C LYS A 89 -10.36 6.96 3.08
N LYS A 90 -9.24 6.59 3.71
CA LYS A 90 -8.35 7.52 4.45
C LYS A 90 -7.75 8.60 3.54
N LEU A 91 -7.47 8.26 2.29
CA LEU A 91 -6.98 9.18 1.27
C LEU A 91 -8.07 10.04 0.60
N GLY A 92 -9.35 9.79 0.90
CA GLY A 92 -10.47 10.48 0.27
C GLY A 92 -10.63 10.14 -1.22
N LEU A 93 -10.15 8.97 -1.65
CA LEU A 93 -10.23 8.51 -3.03
C LEU A 93 -11.57 7.83 -3.30
N THR A 94 -12.04 7.92 -4.56
CA THR A 94 -13.24 7.22 -5.02
C THR A 94 -13.01 5.72 -4.99
N LEU A 95 -13.77 4.97 -4.18
CA LEU A 95 -13.62 3.52 -4.08
C LEU A 95 -13.89 2.81 -5.41
N PRO A 96 -13.14 1.75 -5.73
CA PRO A 96 -13.37 0.94 -6.93
C PRO A 96 -14.65 0.11 -6.78
N ARG A 97 -15.34 -0.16 -7.89
CA ARG A 97 -16.58 -0.97 -7.88
C ARG A 97 -16.30 -2.43 -7.52
N GLU A 98 -15.23 -2.99 -8.09
CA GLU A 98 -14.78 -4.36 -7.84
C GLU A 98 -13.25 -4.38 -7.79
N VAL A 99 -12.71 -5.04 -6.78
CA VAL A 99 -11.29 -5.38 -6.64
C VAL A 99 -11.23 -6.82 -6.16
N GLU A 100 -10.46 -7.63 -6.87
CA GLU A 100 -10.09 -8.98 -6.46
C GLU A 100 -8.66 -8.95 -5.95
N CYS A 101 -8.40 -9.69 -4.87
CA CYS A 101 -7.08 -9.84 -4.29
C CYS A 101 -6.68 -11.31 -4.33
N SER A 102 -5.42 -11.58 -4.64
CA SER A 102 -4.85 -12.93 -4.54
C SER A 102 -3.49 -12.87 -3.86
N GLU A 103 -3.17 -13.89 -3.07
CA GLU A 103 -1.83 -14.03 -2.48
C GLU A 103 -0.79 -14.30 -3.57
N GLU A 104 0.27 -13.49 -3.60
CA GLU A 104 1.40 -13.65 -4.50
C GLU A 104 2.44 -14.58 -3.86
N GLN A 105 2.67 -15.74 -4.49
CA GLN A 105 3.75 -16.62 -4.09
C GLN A 105 5.09 -15.97 -4.45
N LEU A 106 5.78 -15.41 -3.46
CA LEU A 106 7.16 -14.97 -3.61
C LEU A 106 8.04 -16.20 -3.80
N LEU A 107 8.51 -16.44 -5.03
CA LEU A 107 9.51 -17.47 -5.29
C LEU A 107 10.80 -17.13 -4.50
N PRO A 108 11.43 -18.14 -3.86
CA PRO A 108 12.63 -17.95 -3.05
C PRO A 108 13.84 -17.47 -3.84
#